data_AF-I3ZB14-F1
#
_entry.id   AF-I3ZB14-F1
#
_cell.length_a   1.000
_cell.length_b   1.000
_cell.length_c   1.000
_cell.angle_alpha   90.00
_cell.angle_beta   90.00
_cell.angle_gamma   90.00
#
_symmetry.space_group_name_H-M   'P 1'
#
loop_
_entity.id
_entity.type
_entity.pdbx_description
1 polymer ?
#
loop_
_entity_poly.entity_id
_entity_poly.type
_entity_poly.pdbx_seq_one_letter_code
_entity_poly.pdbx_strand_id
1 'polypeptide(L)'
;MAAGEYAVHFSQSVGDLDSRSCAILPSLADAESFAHEQVELHPALLSRIFDHHGFVGAPALEVAGKAYKGHNDITPRFRRWVGSLLFFTGSILFVTDWVADFRFDWPSVLGSRLMIPGLILLVTEALVMLHNRRKLAGLGAGNAVAAKR
;
A
#
# COMPACT_ATOMS: atom_id res chain seq x y z
N MET A 1 -13.85 -10.19 -18.26
CA MET A 1 -12.90 -11.29 -18.52
C MET A 1 -13.65 -12.59 -18.32
N ALA A 2 -13.52 -13.50 -19.26
CA ALA A 2 -14.03 -14.86 -19.13
C ALA A 2 -13.22 -15.64 -18.09
N ALA A 3 -13.80 -16.73 -17.55
CA ALA A 3 -13.07 -17.63 -16.68
C ALA A 3 -11.87 -18.23 -17.43
N GLY A 4 -10.66 -18.03 -16.91
CA GLY A 4 -9.41 -18.46 -17.54
C GLY A 4 -8.60 -17.33 -18.18
N GLU A 5 -9.17 -16.13 -18.36
CA GLU A 5 -8.45 -14.96 -18.84
C GLU A 5 -7.78 -14.19 -17.69
N TYR A 6 -6.61 -13.63 -17.96
CA TYR A 6 -5.81 -12.84 -17.03
C TYR A 6 -5.54 -11.45 -17.59
N ALA A 7 -5.71 -10.42 -16.76
CA ALA A 7 -5.38 -9.04 -17.11
C ALA A 7 -3.99 -8.68 -16.57
N VAL A 8 -3.09 -8.28 -17.44
CA VAL A 8 -1.80 -7.69 -17.09
C VAL A 8 -1.93 -6.18 -17.12
N HIS A 9 -1.63 -5.53 -16.00
CA HIS A 9 -1.71 -4.09 -15.82
C HIS A 9 -0.35 -3.51 -15.45
N PHE A 10 0.07 -2.45 -16.12
CA PHE A 10 1.37 -1.80 -15.89
C PHE A 10 1.23 -0.53 -15.05
N SER A 11 2.15 -0.32 -14.09
CA SER A 11 2.27 0.97 -13.40
C SER A 11 2.97 1.96 -14.33
N GLN A 12 2.28 3.01 -14.77
CA GLN A 12 2.84 4.03 -15.67
C GLN A 12 4.21 4.53 -15.21
N SER A 13 5.17 4.60 -16.14
CA SER A 13 6.36 5.43 -15.98
C SER A 13 5.96 6.91 -16.04
N VAL A 14 6.48 7.70 -15.11
CA VAL A 14 6.26 9.15 -15.02
C VAL A 14 6.41 9.82 -16.39
N GLY A 15 5.32 10.38 -16.93
CA GLY A 15 5.36 11.25 -18.13
C GLY A 15 4.33 10.99 -19.22
N ASP A 16 3.58 9.88 -19.20
CA ASP A 16 2.59 9.58 -20.23
C ASP A 16 1.18 9.45 -19.65
N LEU A 17 0.35 10.47 -19.91
CA LEU A 17 -0.95 10.67 -19.28
C LEU A 17 -2.09 9.87 -19.93
N ASP A 18 -1.83 9.09 -20.99
CA ASP A 18 -2.93 8.65 -21.87
C ASP A 18 -2.98 7.16 -22.26
N SER A 19 -2.27 6.26 -21.59
CA SER A 19 -2.46 4.83 -21.82
C SER A 19 -2.62 4.03 -20.53
N ARG A 20 -3.87 3.65 -20.24
CA ARG A 20 -4.17 2.49 -19.40
C ARG A 20 -3.82 1.24 -20.21
N SER A 21 -2.53 0.93 -20.30
CA SER A 21 -2.05 -0.25 -21.01
C SER A 21 -2.40 -1.49 -20.17
N CYS A 22 -3.54 -2.10 -20.49
CA CYS A 22 -3.94 -3.38 -19.94
C CYS A 22 -3.97 -4.39 -21.10
N ALA A 23 -3.27 -5.51 -20.93
CA ALA A 23 -3.30 -6.62 -21.87
C ALA A 23 -4.10 -7.76 -21.26
N ILE A 24 -5.04 -8.34 -22.02
CA ILE A 24 -5.80 -9.52 -21.60
C ILE A 24 -5.18 -10.72 -22.29
N LEU A 25 -4.79 -11.74 -21.52
CA LEU A 25 -4.12 -12.93 -22.00
C LEU A 25 -4.92 -14.18 -21.60
N PRO A 26 -4.91 -15.24 -22.45
CA PRO A 26 -5.78 -16.40 -22.29
C PRO A 26 -5.26 -17.42 -21.27
N SER A 27 -4.04 -17.25 -20.76
CA SER A 27 -3.45 -18.14 -19.75
C SER A 27 -2.54 -17.38 -18.79
N LEU A 28 -2.35 -17.96 -17.59
CA LEU A 28 -1.43 -17.42 -16.59
C LEU A 28 0.01 -17.44 -17.09
N ALA A 29 0.42 -18.52 -17.76
CA ALA A 29 1.79 -18.66 -18.28
C ALA A 29 2.11 -17.59 -19.34
N ASP A 30 1.17 -17.29 -20.24
CA ASP A 30 1.33 -16.22 -21.22
C ASP A 30 1.38 -14.85 -20.53
N ALA A 31 0.53 -14.64 -19.52
CA ALA A 31 0.52 -13.42 -18.71
C ALA A 31 1.84 -13.20 -17.96
N GLU A 32 2.43 -14.25 -17.40
CA GLU A 32 3.73 -14.21 -16.74
C GLU A 32 4.85 -13.89 -17.73
N SER A 33 4.92 -14.62 -18.85
CA SER A 33 5.93 -14.38 -19.89
C SER A 33 5.86 -12.94 -20.41
N PHE A 34 4.65 -12.45 -20.69
CA PHE A 34 4.44 -11.08 -21.15
C PHE A 34 4.83 -10.05 -20.09
N ALA A 35 4.48 -10.30 -18.81
CA ALA A 35 4.87 -9.41 -17.72
C ALA A 35 6.40 -9.33 -17.55
N HIS A 36 7.10 -10.46 -17.66
CA HIS A 36 8.56 -10.50 -17.59
C HIS A 36 9.21 -9.75 -18.75
N GLU A 37 8.76 -9.99 -19.98
CA GLU A 37 9.28 -9.31 -21.18
C GLU A 37 9.11 -7.79 -21.08
N GLN A 38 7.94 -7.32 -20.65
CA GLN A 38 7.67 -5.88 -20.49
C GLN A 38 8.53 -5.23 -19.40
N VAL A 39 8.77 -5.95 -18.31
CA VAL A 39 9.61 -5.49 -17.20
C VAL A 39 11.10 -5.51 -17.57
N GLU A 40 11.54 -6.42 -18.45
CA GLU A 40 12.88 -6.40 -19.02
C GLU A 40 13.09 -5.23 -19.98
N LEU A 41 12.11 -4.96 -20.85
CA LEU A 41 12.13 -3.82 -21.78
C LEU A 41 12.09 -2.48 -21.04
N HIS A 42 11.34 -2.42 -19.94
CA HIS A 42 11.20 -1.22 -19.12
C HIS A 42 11.46 -1.54 -17.64
N PRO A 43 12.74 -1.55 -17.20
CA PRO A 43 13.15 -1.94 -15.85
C PRO A 43 12.57 -1.08 -14.72
N ALA A 44 11.97 0.06 -15.03
CA ALA A 44 11.33 0.96 -14.08
C ALA A 44 9.82 0.69 -13.89
N LEU A 45 9.25 -0.33 -14.55
CA LEU A 45 7.83 -0.67 -14.45
C LEU A 45 7.55 -1.74 -13.38
N LEU A 46 6.32 -1.72 -12.86
CA LEU A 46 5.68 -2.82 -12.13
C LEU A 46 4.55 -3.36 -12.99
N SER A 47 4.60 -4.66 -13.27
CA SER A 47 3.51 -5.39 -13.93
C SER A 47 2.71 -6.16 -12.89
N ARG A 48 1.39 -6.02 -12.91
CA ARG A 48 0.46 -6.73 -12.02
C ARG A 48 -0.49 -7.59 -12.84
N ILE A 49 -0.58 -8.86 -12.50
CA ILE A 49 -1.46 -9.83 -13.15
C ILE A 49 -2.70 -10.01 -12.28
N PHE A 50 -3.88 -9.81 -12.84
CA PHE A 50 -5.17 -10.02 -12.21
C PHE A 50 -5.89 -11.19 -12.88
N ASP A 51 -6.61 -11.98 -12.10
CA ASP A 51 -7.46 -13.05 -12.61
C ASP A 51 -8.79 -12.47 -13.11
N HIS A 52 -9.72 -13.35 -13.48
CA HIS A 52 -11.07 -13.01 -13.92
C HIS A 52 -11.88 -12.14 -12.93
N HIS A 53 -11.49 -12.03 -11.65
CA HIS A 53 -12.10 -11.11 -10.68
C HIS A 53 -11.61 -9.66 -10.85
N GLY A 54 -10.60 -9.42 -11.69
CA GLY A 54 -10.08 -8.10 -12.01
C GLY A 54 -9.43 -7.41 -10.81
N PHE A 55 -9.58 -6.09 -10.69
CA PHE A 55 -9.02 -5.30 -9.58
C PHE A 55 -9.69 -5.55 -8.22
N VAL A 56 -10.70 -6.43 -8.16
CA VAL A 56 -11.41 -6.79 -6.92
C VAL A 56 -10.62 -7.89 -6.21
N GLY A 57 -9.43 -7.56 -5.70
CA GLY A 57 -8.56 -8.54 -5.05
C GLY A 57 -7.10 -8.12 -4.95
N ALA A 58 -6.28 -9.01 -4.40
CA ALA A 58 -4.83 -8.92 -4.60
C ALA A 58 -4.51 -9.47 -6.01
N PRO A 59 -3.53 -8.90 -6.71
CA PRO A 59 -3.09 -9.47 -7.98
C PRO A 59 -2.62 -10.92 -7.77
N ALA A 60 -2.88 -11.76 -8.77
CA ALA A 60 -2.39 -13.13 -8.81
C ALA A 60 -0.86 -13.17 -8.80
N LEU A 61 -0.21 -12.20 -9.45
CA LEU A 61 1.23 -12.04 -9.45
C LEU A 61 1.63 -10.57 -9.63
N GLU A 62 2.72 -10.16 -8.99
CA GLU A 62 3.39 -8.87 -9.24
C GLU A 62 4.83 -9.11 -9.69
N VAL A 63 5.22 -8.51 -10.82
CA VAL A 63 6.57 -8.56 -11.37
C VAL A 63 7.12 -7.14 -11.40
N ALA A 64 8.13 -6.87 -10.57
CA ALA A 64 8.78 -5.56 -10.48
C ALA A 64 10.12 -5.58 -11.22
N GLY A 65 10.38 -4.54 -12.00
CA GLY A 65 11.67 -4.36 -12.65
C GLY A 65 12.79 -4.03 -11.68
N LYS A 66 14.03 -4.33 -12.06
CA LYS A 66 15.22 -4.10 -11.23
C LYS A 66 15.42 -2.63 -10.85
N ALA A 67 14.91 -1.70 -11.67
CA ALA A 67 14.97 -0.27 -11.43
C ALA A 67 13.64 0.31 -10.90
N TYR A 68 12.65 -0.54 -10.59
CA TYR A 68 11.39 -0.11 -9.99
C TYR A 68 11.63 0.39 -8.57
N LYS A 69 11.47 1.70 -8.36
CA LYS A 69 11.72 2.35 -7.05
C LYS A 69 10.50 2.32 -6.11
N GLY A 70 9.43 1.59 -6.48
CA GLY A 70 8.15 1.68 -5.78
C GLY A 70 7.33 2.86 -6.27
N HIS A 71 6.00 2.78 -6.10
CA HIS A 71 5.17 3.97 -6.09
C HIS A 71 5.66 4.87 -4.94
N ASN A 72 5.56 6.19 -5.07
CA ASN A 72 5.91 7.18 -4.03
C ASN A 72 5.00 7.10 -2.78
N ASP A 73 4.60 5.89 -2.40
CA ASP A 73 3.82 5.61 -1.21
C ASP A 73 4.75 5.73 -0.01
N ILE A 74 4.33 6.58 0.93
CA ILE A 74 4.99 6.72 2.23
C ILE A 74 5.11 5.34 2.85
N THR A 75 6.36 4.88 3.05
CA THR A 75 6.60 3.52 3.56
C THR A 75 5.89 3.32 4.91
N PRO A 76 5.30 2.13 5.17
CA PRO A 76 4.62 1.84 6.43
C PRO A 76 5.50 2.11 7.67
N ARG A 77 6.80 1.84 7.55
CA ARG A 77 7.81 2.11 8.59
C ARG A 77 7.96 3.61 8.86
N PHE A 78 8.02 4.44 7.82
CA PHE A 78 8.10 5.90 7.97
C PHE A 78 6.83 6.44 8.64
N ARG A 79 5.65 6.02 8.16
CA ARG A 79 4.36 6.43 8.74
C ARG A 79 4.27 6.07 10.23
N ARG A 80 4.72 4.88 10.60
CA ARG A 80 4.75 4.43 12.01
C ARG A 80 5.71 5.26 12.87
N TRP A 81 6.95 5.45 12.41
CA TRP A 81 7.96 6.16 13.19
C TRP A 81 7.65 7.64 13.32
N VAL A 82 7.33 8.32 12.21
CA VAL A 82 7.00 9.75 12.20
C VAL A 82 5.68 10.02 12.92
N GLY A 83 4.66 9.17 12.68
CA GLY A 83 3.39 9.26 13.40
C GLY A 83 3.56 9.11 14.91
N SER A 84 4.36 8.14 15.35
CA SER A 84 4.67 7.95 16.78
C SER A 84 5.43 9.14 17.35
N LEU A 85 6.47 9.61 16.66
CA LEU A 85 7.26 10.76 17.12
C LEU A 85 6.39 12.00 17.29
N LEU A 86 5.56 12.33 16.29
CA LEU A 86 4.66 13.47 16.33
C LEU A 86 3.62 13.35 17.46
N PHE A 87 3.02 12.17 17.60
CA PHE A 87 1.99 11.94 18.60
C PHE A 87 2.53 12.01 20.04
N PHE A 88 3.62 11.30 20.34
CA PHE A 88 4.19 11.29 21.69
C PHE A 88 4.86 12.61 22.05
N THR A 89 5.59 13.25 21.11
CA THR A 89 6.18 14.56 21.36
C THR A 89 5.10 15.62 21.59
N GLY A 90 4.03 15.61 20.78
CA GLY A 90 2.90 16.50 20.97
C GLY A 90 2.17 16.26 22.29
N SER A 91 1.98 14.99 22.67
CA SER A 91 1.37 14.61 23.95
C SER A 91 2.20 15.06 25.14
N ILE A 92 3.53 14.89 25.10
CA ILE A 92 4.43 15.34 26.17
C ILE A 92 4.34 16.85 26.33
N LEU A 93 4.45 17.61 25.24
CA LEU A 93 4.34 19.07 25.27
C LEU A 93 3.01 19.54 25.86
N PHE A 94 1.91 18.90 25.45
CA PHE A 94 0.57 19.22 25.95
C PHE A 94 0.43 18.92 27.44
N VAL A 95 0.91 17.75 27.90
CA VAL A 95 0.86 17.35 29.31
C VAL A 95 1.78 18.22 30.17
N THR A 96 2.97 18.58 29.69
CA THR A 96 3.87 19.46 30.43
C THR A 96 3.27 20.84 30.65
N ASP A 97 2.55 21.36 29.66
CA ASP A 97 1.87 22.65 29.79
C ASP A 97 0.65 22.55 30.71
N TRP A 98 -0.11 21.46 30.61
CA TRP A 98 -1.21 21.16 31.52
C TRP A 98 -0.76 21.12 32.99
N VAL A 99 0.36 20.45 33.27
CA VAL A 99 0.95 20.36 34.63
C VAL A 99 1.49 21.71 35.10
N ALA A 100 1.85 22.60 34.18
CA ALA A 100 2.30 23.96 34.47
C ALA A 100 1.14 24.98 34.56
N ASP A 101 -0.12 24.53 34.66
CA ASP A 101 -1.33 25.37 34.64
C ASP A 101 -1.41 26.29 33.41
N PHE A 102 -1.00 25.79 32.25
CA PHE A 102 -0.97 26.57 31.00
C PHE A 102 -0.15 27.86 31.10
N ARG A 103 0.85 27.92 31.99
CA ARG A 103 1.73 29.09 32.13
C ARG A 103 2.46 29.46 30.84
N PHE A 104 2.60 28.51 29.93
CA PHE A 104 3.24 28.71 28.66
C PHE A 104 2.19 28.39 27.58
N ASP A 105 1.42 29.38 27.13
CA ASP A 105 0.36 29.18 26.13
C ASP A 105 0.85 28.52 24.81
N TRP A 106 2.16 28.51 24.53
CA TRP A 106 2.73 28.00 23.28
C TRP A 106 2.92 26.46 23.21
N PRO A 107 3.39 25.72 24.24
CA PRO A 107 3.52 24.27 24.19
C PRO A 107 2.21 23.52 24.01
N SER A 108 1.09 23.95 24.58
CA SER A 108 -0.21 23.30 24.32
C SER A 108 -0.69 23.52 22.88
N VAL A 109 -0.47 24.71 22.31
CA VAL A 109 -0.80 25.01 20.91
C VAL A 109 0.09 24.21 19.95
N LEU A 110 1.39 24.13 20.22
CA LEU A 110 2.31 23.33 19.40
C LEU A 110 2.04 21.82 19.57
N GLY A 111 1.80 21.38 20.80
CA GLY A 111 1.52 20.00 21.14
C GLY A 111 0.28 19.48 20.42
N SER A 112 -0.84 20.20 20.48
CA SER A 112 -2.07 19.83 19.77
C SER A 112 -1.89 19.78 18.25
N ARG A 113 -1.13 20.73 17.67
CA ARG A 113 -0.83 20.75 16.22
C ARG A 113 0.08 19.61 15.75
N LEU A 114 0.93 19.07 16.63
CA LEU A 114 1.75 17.89 16.33
C LEU A 114 0.96 16.59 16.57
N MET A 115 0.11 16.57 17.60
CA MET A 115 -0.61 15.37 18.01
C MET A 115 -1.68 14.94 17.00
N ILE A 116 -2.42 15.88 16.41
CA ILE A 116 -3.46 15.59 15.39
C ILE A 116 -2.90 14.84 14.17
N PRO A 117 -1.88 15.36 13.44
CA PRO A 117 -1.32 14.63 12.29
C PRO A 117 -0.63 13.33 12.72
N GLY A 118 0.01 13.28 13.89
CA GLY A 118 0.59 12.06 14.45
C GLY A 118 -0.45 10.95 14.64
N LEU A 119 -1.61 11.29 15.22
CA LEU A 119 -2.72 10.37 15.42
C LEU A 119 -3.29 9.87 14.09
N ILE A 120 -3.48 10.76 13.11
CA ILE A 120 -3.98 10.40 11.77
C ILE A 120 -3.06 9.38 11.10
N LEU A 121 -1.73 9.59 11.17
CA LEU A 121 -0.74 8.68 10.61
C LEU A 121 -0.76 7.30 11.30
N LEU A 122 -0.93 7.27 12.62
CA LEU A 122 -1.02 6.01 13.37
C LEU A 122 -2.31 5.25 13.07
N VAL A 123 -3.45 5.95 13.00
CA VAL A 123 -4.75 5.34 12.68
C VAL A 123 -4.76 4.79 11.26
N THR A 124 -4.22 5.53 10.28
CA THR A 124 -4.11 5.03 8.90
C THR A 124 -3.22 3.80 8.81
N GLU A 125 -2.08 3.76 9.52
CA GLU A 125 -1.26 2.55 9.61
C GLU A 125 -2.02 1.37 10.24
N ALA A 126 -2.75 1.61 11.34
CA ALA A 126 -3.53 0.57 12.00
C ALA A 126 -4.63 -0.01 11.08
N LEU A 127 -5.32 0.85 10.32
CA LEU A 127 -6.32 0.43 9.34
C LEU A 127 -5.71 -0.38 8.20
N VAL A 128 -4.56 0.07 7.66
CA VAL A 128 -3.84 -0.67 6.60
C VAL A 128 -3.40 -2.04 7.11
N MET A 129 -2.83 -2.11 8.31
CA MET A 129 -2.39 -3.37 8.92
C MET A 129 -3.57 -4.32 9.17
N LEU A 130 -4.70 -3.80 9.65
CA LEU A 130 -5.91 -4.58 9.88
C LEU A 130 -6.48 -5.13 8.57
N HIS A 131 -6.50 -4.30 7.53
CA HIS A 131 -6.96 -4.70 6.20
C HIS A 131 -6.08 -5.82 5.62
N ASN A 132 -4.75 -5.70 5.75
CA ASN A 132 -3.81 -6.72 5.30
C ASN A 132 -3.95 -8.03 6.10
N ARG A 133 -4.16 -7.96 7.42
CA ARG A 133 -4.42 -9.14 8.26
C ARG A 133 -5.71 -9.86 7.86
N ARG A 134 -6.78 -9.11 7.60
CA ARG A 134 -8.07 -9.68 7.14
C ARG A 134 -7.92 -10.37 5.79
N LYS A 135 -7.15 -9.78 4.86
CA LYS A 135 -6.84 -10.41 3.56
C LYS A 135 -6.09 -11.73 3.72
N LEU A 136 -5.05 -11.78 4.56
CA LEU A 136 -4.30 -13.01 4.83
C LEU A 136 -5.18 -14.10 5.48
N ALA A 137 -6.08 -13.72 6.39
CA ALA A 137 -7.03 -14.66 6.99
C ALA A 137 -8.05 -15.20 5.97
N GLY A 138 -8.52 -14.36 5.04
CA GLY A 138 -9.42 -14.77 3.95
C GLY A 138 -8.76 -15.73 2.95
N LEU A 139 -7.49 -15.49 2.61
CA LEU A 139 -6.71 -16.37 1.73
C LEU A 139 -6.41 -17.74 2.39
N GLY A 140 -6.14 -17.75 3.70
CA GLY A 140 -5.94 -19.00 4.45
C GLY A 140 -7.20 -19.88 4.50
N ALA A 141 -8.38 -19.26 4.60
CA ALA A 141 -9.66 -19.98 4.56
C ALA A 141 -9.96 -20.56 3.17
N GLY A 142 -9.63 -19.83 2.08
CA GLY A 142 -9.78 -20.32 0.70
C GLY A 142 -8.89 -21.53 0.39
N ASN A 143 -7.63 -21.50 0.80
CA ASN A 143 -6.69 -22.61 0.60
C ASN A 143 -7.08 -23.86 1.41
N ALA A 144 -7.64 -23.70 2.61
CA ALA A 144 -8.13 -24.82 3.42
C ALA A 144 -9.37 -25.50 2.84
N VAL A 145 -10.20 -24.77 2.09
CA VAL A 145 -11.36 -25.32 1.38
C VAL A 145 -10.95 -25.99 0.08
N ALA A 146 -9.95 -25.44 -0.64
CA ALA A 146 -9.41 -26.05 -1.85
C ALA A 146 -8.65 -27.36 -1.57
N ALA A 147 -7.93 -27.47 -0.45
CA ALA A 147 -7.19 -28.68 -0.07
C ALA A 147 -8.08 -29.85 0.43
N LYS A 148 -9.39 -29.64 0.56
CA LYS A 148 -10.36 -30.66 1.00
C LYS A 148 -11.21 -31.25 -0.14
N ARG A 149 -11.01 -30.80 -1.37
CA ARG A 149 -11.61 -31.37 -2.59
C ARG A 149 -10.57 -32.18 -3.34
#